data_AF-A0A1F8GAV2-F1
#
_entry.id   AF-A0A1F8GAV2-F1
#
_cell.length_a   1.000
_cell.length_b   1.000
_cell.length_c   1.000
_cell.angle_alpha   90.00
_cell.angle_beta   90.00
_cell.angle_gamma   90.00
#
_symmetry.space_group_name_H-M   'P 1'
#
loop_
_entity.id
_entity.type
_entity.pdbx_description
1 polymer ?
#
loop_
_entity_poly.entity_id
_entity_poly.type
_entity_poly.pdbx_seq_one_letter_code
_entity_poly.pdbx_strand_id
1 'polypeptide(L)' 'MSKAESKHILDKLFGSRIRVKLLKFMFRNYPGNLGVRELSRRIQEPLDGLKKELGLLAELGLVKKNKI' A
#
# COMPACT_ATOMS: atom_id res chain seq x y z
N MET A 1 -17.85 2.27 -19.86
CA MET A 1 -17.04 2.84 -18.76
C MET A 1 -15.88 3.61 -19.34
N SER A 2 -15.68 4.84 -18.90
CA SER A 2 -14.53 5.65 -19.33
C SER A 2 -13.22 5.06 -18.77
N LYS A 3 -12.13 5.12 -19.54
CA LYS A 3 -10.78 4.64 -19.13
C LYS A 3 -10.30 5.26 -17.80
N ALA A 4 -10.80 6.45 -17.46
CA ALA A 4 -10.53 7.15 -16.21
C ALA A 4 -11.25 6.52 -15.00
N GLU A 5 -12.47 6.00 -15.18
CA GLU A 5 -13.22 5.35 -14.09
C GLU A 5 -12.58 4.03 -13.67
N SER A 6 -12.06 3.27 -14.65
CA SER A 6 -11.33 2.02 -14.40
C SER A 6 -10.08 2.23 -13.55
N LYS A 7 -9.43 3.41 -13.65
CA LYS A 7 -8.20 3.72 -12.92
C LYS A 7 -8.40 3.76 -11.41
N HIS A 8 -9.63 4.01 -10.95
CA HIS A 8 -9.98 4.18 -9.53
C HIS A 8 -10.91 3.09 -8.98
N ILE A 9 -11.26 2.08 -9.79
CA ILE A 9 -12.20 1.03 -9.34
C ILE A 9 -11.68 0.27 -8.12
N LEU A 10 -10.37 0.02 -8.06
CA LEU A 10 -9.75 -0.62 -6.91
C LEU A 10 -9.72 0.30 -5.70
N ASP A 11 -9.50 1.61 -5.90
CA ASP A 11 -9.54 2.58 -4.80
C ASP A 11 -10.93 2.59 -4.16
N LYS A 12 -11.99 2.50 -4.97
CA LYS A 12 -13.38 2.36 -4.51
C LYS A 12 -13.63 1.02 -3.82
N LEU A 13 -13.22 -0.10 -4.44
CA LEU A 13 -13.43 -1.45 -3.90
C LEU A 13 -12.77 -1.64 -2.53
N PHE A 14 -11.54 -1.15 -2.38
CA PHE A 14 -10.78 -1.27 -1.13
C PHE A 14 -11.06 -0.11 -0.16
N GLY A 15 -11.78 0.93 -0.58
CA GLY A 15 -12.05 2.13 0.21
C GLY A 15 -10.80 2.92 0.62
N SER A 16 -9.64 2.63 0.01
CA SER A 16 -8.36 3.24 0.37
C SER A 16 -7.39 3.22 -0.80
N ARG A 17 -7.07 4.41 -1.30
CA ARG A 17 -6.05 4.60 -2.35
C ARG A 17 -4.66 4.19 -1.88
N ILE A 18 -4.32 4.47 -0.62
CA ILE A 18 -3.02 4.13 -0.02
C ILE A 18 -2.87 2.61 0.02
N ARG A 19 -3.91 1.88 0.44
CA ARG A 19 -3.90 0.41 0.46
C ARG A 19 -3.65 -0.17 -0.93
N VAL A 20 -4.36 0.33 -1.94
CA VAL A 20 -4.19 -0.15 -3.33
C VAL A 20 -2.79 0.13 -3.84
N LYS A 21 -2.23 1.33 -3.57
CA LYS A 21 -0.85 1.65 -3.94
C LYS A 21 0.16 0.75 -3.23
N LEU A 22 0.00 0.53 -1.92
CA LEU A 22 0.85 -0.37 -1.14
C LEU A 22 0.84 -1.78 -1.72
N LEU A 23 -0.34 -2.37 -1.91
CA LEU A 23 -0.48 -3.73 -2.44
C LEU A 23 0.14 -3.84 -3.84
N LYS A 24 -0.14 -2.89 -4.74
CA LYS A 24 0.47 -2.87 -6.08
C LYS A 24 1.98 -2.75 -6.03
N PHE A 25 2.49 -1.88 -5.18
CA PHE A 25 3.93 -1.65 -5.05
C PHE A 25 4.61 -2.90 -4.49
N MET A 26 4.11 -3.48 -3.41
CA MET A 26 4.69 -4.66 -2.77
C MET A 26 4.64 -5.88 -3.69
N PHE A 27 3.53 -6.12 -4.39
CA PHE A 27 3.41 -7.21 -5.35
C PHE A 27 4.45 -7.14 -6.47
N ARG A 28 4.75 -5.93 -6.97
CA ARG A 28 5.76 -5.71 -8.03
C ARG A 28 7.20 -5.81 -7.55
N ASN A 29 7.44 -5.62 -6.25
CA ASN A 29 8.78 -5.57 -5.65
C ASN A 29 9.00 -6.74 -4.67
N TYR A 30 8.24 -7.83 -4.81
CA TYR A 30 8.38 -9.02 -3.96
C TYR A 30 9.46 -9.97 -4.52
N PRO A 31 10.33 -10.57 -3.68
CA PRO A 31 10.50 -10.30 -2.26
C PRO A 31 11.29 -8.99 -2.03
N GLY A 32 10.92 -8.23 -1.00
CA GLY A 32 11.60 -6.98 -0.67
C GLY A 32 11.36 -6.53 0.76
N ASN A 33 12.42 -6.10 1.43
CA ASN A 33 12.35 -5.45 2.73
C ASN A 33 12.55 -3.95 2.54
N LEU A 34 11.57 -3.14 2.92
CA LEU A 34 11.63 -1.69 2.78
C LEU A 34 11.26 -0.99 4.07
N GLY A 35 11.99 0.07 4.38
CA GLY A 35 11.66 0.96 5.48
C GLY A 35 10.39 1.76 5.18
N VAL A 36 9.58 2.00 6.22
CA VAL A 36 8.30 2.74 6.12
C VAL A 36 8.47 4.13 5.46
N ARG A 37 9.57 4.84 5.77
CA ARG A 37 9.90 6.15 5.17
C ARG A 37 10.29 6.06 3.71
N GLU A 38 10.96 4.99 3.30
CA GLU A 38 11.27 4.77 1.89
C GLU A 38 10.00 4.44 1.11
N LEU A 39 9.15 3.59 1.67
CA LEU A 39 7.89 3.19 1.06
C LEU A 39 6.97 4.40 0.81
N SER A 40 6.82 5.28 1.80
CA SER A 40 6.06 6.54 1.68
C SER A 40 6.57 7.43 0.54
N ARG A 41 7.88 7.59 0.38
CA ARG A 41 8.46 8.34 -0.74
C ARG A 41 8.20 7.67 -2.09
N ARG A 42 8.37 6.35 -2.19
CA ARG A 42 8.20 5.61 -3.46
C ARG A 42 6.76 5.62 -3.96
N ILE A 43 5.76 5.53 -3.07
CA ILE A 43 4.34 5.55 -3.47
C ILE A 43 3.70 6.94 -3.43
N GLN A 44 4.46 7.96 -3.01
CA GLN A 44 4.04 9.35 -2.86
C GLN A 44 2.77 9.48 -2.01
N GLU A 45 2.81 8.92 -0.79
CA GLU A 45 1.72 8.99 0.18
C GLU A 45 2.25 9.43 1.55
N PRO A 46 1.44 10.15 2.36
CA PRO A 46 1.83 10.56 3.70
C PRO A 46 2.19 9.38 4.61
N LEU A 47 3.18 9.60 5.48
CA LEU A 47 3.67 8.59 6.42
C LEU A 47 2.56 8.04 7.33
N ASP A 48 1.67 8.89 7.84
CA ASP A 48 0.69 8.49 8.83
C ASP A 48 -0.41 7.61 8.21
N GLY A 49 -0.91 7.99 7.03
CA GLY A 49 -1.85 7.15 6.28
C GLY A 49 -1.24 5.81 5.89
N LEU A 50 0.03 5.81 5.48
CA LEU A 50 0.75 4.59 5.17
C LEU A 50 0.97 3.68 6.39
N LYS A 51 1.32 4.24 7.55
CA LYS A 51 1.46 3.47 8.80
C LYS A 51 0.13 2.83 9.21
N LYS A 52 -0.98 3.56 9.08
CA LYS A 52 -2.32 3.03 9.37
C LYS A 52 -2.64 1.83 8.48
N GLU A 53 -2.44 1.95 7.17
CA GLU A 53 -2.69 0.85 6.24
C GLU A 53 -1.74 -0.33 6.45
N LEU A 54 -0.45 -0.09 6.72
CA LEU A 54 0.49 -1.16 7.07
C LEU A 54 0.10 -1.89 8.36
N GLY A 55 -0.51 -1.20 9.32
CA GLY A 55 -1.08 -1.81 10.52
C GLY A 55 -2.20 -2.80 10.18
N LEU A 56 -3.18 -2.34 9.39
CA LEU A 56 -4.30 -3.18 8.93
C LEU A 56 -3.82 -4.38 8.10
N LEU A 57 -2.87 -4.16 7.20
CA LEU A 57 -2.29 -5.25 6.41
C LEU A 57 -1.51 -6.25 7.27
N ALA A 58 -0.90 -5.80 8.37
CA ALA A 58 -0.21 -6.68 9.30
C ALA A 58 -1.20 -7.52 10.12
N GLU A 59 -2.31 -6.92 10.56
CA GLU A 59 -3.41 -7.62 11.24
C GLU A 59 -4.02 -8.70 10.34
N LEU A 60 -4.13 -8.46 9.04
CA LEU A 60 -4.57 -9.43 8.04
C LEU A 60 -3.50 -10.49 7.69
N GLY A 61 -2.29 -10.40 8.24
CA GLY A 61 -1.19 -11.32 7.95
C GLY A 61 -0.54 -11.16 6.58
N LEU A 62 -0.86 -10.08 5.85
CA LEU A 62 -0.32 -9.81 4.50
C LEU A 62 1.08 -9.20 4.53
N VAL A 63 1.46 -8.55 5.63
CA VAL A 63 2.81 -7.99 5.82
C VAL A 63 3.35 -8.36 7.18
N LYS A 64 4.67 -8.61 7.25
CA LYS A 64 5.38 -8.86 8.50
C LYS A 64 6.29 -7.69 8.81
N LYS A 65 6.25 -7.21 10.06
CA LYS A 65 7.24 -6.26 10.56
C LYS A 65 8.50 -7.03 10.93
N ASN A 66 9.55 -6.87 10.14
CA ASN A 66 10.87 -7.33 10.54
C ASN A 66 11.43 -6.31 11.54
N LYS A 67 11.64 -6.73 12.78
CA LYS A 67 12.48 -5.99 13.73
C LYS A 67 13.91 -6.26 13.31
N ILE A 68 14.54 -5.28 12.67
CA ILE A 68 15.99 -5.24 12.50
C ILE A 68 16.54 -4.66 13.80
#